data_AF-A0A1W9UK83-F1
#
_entry.id   AF-A0A1W9UK83-F1
#
_cell.length_a   1.000
_cell.length_b   1.000
_cell.length_c   1.000
_cell.angle_alpha   90.00
_cell.angle_beta   90.00
_cell.angle_gamma   90.00
#
_symmetry.space_group_name_H-M   'P 1'
#
loop_
_entity.id
_entity.type
_entity.pdbx_description
1 polymer ?
#
loop_
_entity_poly.entity_id
_entity_poly.type
_entity_poly.pdbx_seq_one_letter_code
_entity_poly.pdbx_strand_id
1 'polypeptide(L)'
;MYETYFGLNTKPFELVPNPLFLFNSHSHKKAISYLQYGLQERVGFILLAGEVGSGKTTIIRDLIKNLDEDIILSQVINTSGTATEILAMINDDFGLV
;
A
#
# COMPACT_ATOMS: atom_id res chain seq x y z
N MET A 1 -23.32 -2.15 20.94
CA MET A 1 -24.11 -1.19 21.76
C MET A 1 -24.13 0.17 21.10
N TYR A 2 -22.97 0.75 20.78
CA TYR A 2 -22.88 1.93 19.92
C TYR A 2 -23.27 1.61 18.46
N GLU A 3 -22.84 0.48 17.90
CA GLU A 3 -23.15 0.15 16.51
C GLU A 3 -24.65 0.01 16.28
N THR A 4 -25.34 -0.75 17.14
CA THR A 4 -26.79 -0.94 17.09
C THR A 4 -27.57 0.35 17.32
N TYR A 5 -27.12 1.22 18.23
CA TYR A 5 -27.80 2.47 18.53
C TYR A 5 -27.68 3.50 17.38
N PHE A 6 -26.51 3.57 16.73
CA PHE A 6 -26.24 4.53 15.63
C PHE A 6 -26.40 3.93 14.23
N GLY A 7 -26.78 2.65 14.11
CA GLY A 7 -26.88 1.95 12.82
C GLY A 7 -25.55 1.79 12.09
N LEU A 8 -24.45 1.66 12.81
CA LEU A 8 -23.12 1.45 12.22
C LEU A 8 -22.87 -0.03 11.95
N ASN A 9 -22.12 -0.34 10.90
CA ASN A 9 -21.73 -1.71 10.56
C ASN A 9 -20.47 -2.19 11.32
N THR A 10 -19.79 -1.27 12.01
CA THR A 10 -18.50 -1.49 12.66
C THR A 10 -18.32 -0.49 13.79
N LYS A 11 -17.44 -0.79 14.75
CA LYS A 11 -17.06 0.15 15.80
C LYS A 11 -16.56 1.45 15.20
N PRO A 12 -17.12 2.61 15.61
CA PRO A 12 -16.53 3.90 15.25
C PRO A 12 -15.27 4.17 16.09
N PHE A 13 -14.36 4.98 15.55
CA PHE A 13 -13.17 5.50 16.25
C PHE A 13 -12.19 4.43 16.77
N GLU A 14 -11.97 3.36 16.01
CA GLU A 14 -10.91 2.40 16.35
C GLU A 14 -9.52 3.07 16.30
N LEU A 15 -8.64 2.64 17.21
CA LEU A 15 -7.26 3.16 17.30
C LEU A 15 -6.39 2.73 16.13
N VAL A 16 -6.75 1.63 15.47
CA VAL A 16 -6.02 1.10 14.32
C VAL A 16 -6.73 1.57 13.04
N PRO A 17 -6.01 2.12 12.05
CA PRO A 17 -6.61 2.50 10.78
C PRO A 17 -7.29 1.30 10.11
N ASN A 18 -8.60 1.39 9.86
CA ASN A 18 -9.33 0.34 9.17
C ASN A 18 -9.18 0.53 7.64
N PRO A 19 -8.56 -0.41 6.92
CA PRO A 19 -8.25 -0.26 5.50
C PRO A 19 -9.48 -0.32 4.59
N LEU A 20 -10.68 -0.65 5.11
CA LEU A 20 -11.94 -0.55 4.38
C LEU A 20 -12.42 0.90 4.21
N PHE A 21 -11.91 1.83 5.05
CA PHE A 21 -12.34 3.23 5.07
C PHE A 21 -11.28 4.16 4.50
N LEU A 22 -10.84 3.90 3.27
CA LEU A 22 -9.92 4.80 2.59
C LEU A 22 -10.62 6.07 2.08
N PHE A 23 -10.24 7.22 2.61
CA PHE A 23 -10.66 8.50 2.04
C PHE A 23 -9.73 8.92 0.90
N ASN A 24 -10.22 8.72 -0.32
CA ASN A 24 -9.54 9.11 -1.56
C ASN A 24 -9.66 10.62 -1.80
N SER A 25 -8.88 11.40 -1.05
CA SER A 25 -8.69 12.84 -1.28
C SER A 25 -8.21 13.10 -2.72
N HIS A 26 -8.31 14.35 -3.18
CA HIS A 26 -7.84 14.70 -4.52
C HIS A 26 -6.36 14.38 -4.74
N SER A 27 -5.51 14.62 -3.74
CA SER A 27 -4.08 14.28 -3.81
C SER A 27 -3.84 12.77 -3.81
N HIS A 28 -4.58 11.99 -3.01
CA HIS A 28 -4.48 10.53 -3.00
C HIS A 28 -4.87 9.93 -4.35
N LYS A 29 -6.00 10.38 -4.93
CA LYS A 29 -6.44 9.94 -6.27
C LYS A 29 -5.38 10.20 -7.33
N LYS A 30 -4.82 11.41 -7.33
CA LYS A 30 -3.75 11.79 -8.26
C LYS A 30 -2.51 10.88 -8.10
N ALA A 31 -2.07 10.63 -6.86
CA ALA A 31 -0.95 9.74 -6.58
C ALA A 31 -1.20 8.29 -7.05
N ILE A 32 -2.39 7.74 -6.78
CA ILE A 32 -2.77 6.39 -7.23
C ILE A 32 -2.75 6.31 -8.75
N SER A 33 -3.31 7.29 -9.47
CA SER A 33 -3.30 7.29 -10.93
C SER A 33 -1.89 7.30 -11.53
N TYR A 34 -0.94 8.04 -10.94
CA TYR A 34 0.46 8.01 -11.38
C TYR A 34 1.13 6.66 -11.10
N LEU A 35 0.85 6.05 -9.95
CA LEU A 35 1.38 4.73 -9.60
C LEU A 35 0.85 3.66 -10.56
N GLN A 36 -0.46 3.66 -10.84
CA GLN A 36 -1.09 2.75 -11.79
C GLN A 36 -0.53 2.92 -13.19
N TYR A 37 -0.42 4.15 -13.67
CA TYR A 37 0.19 4.43 -14.97
C TYR A 37 1.63 3.92 -15.04
N GLY A 38 2.44 4.17 -14.01
CA GLY A 38 3.83 3.70 -13.98
C GLY A 38 3.96 2.18 -13.96
N LEU A 39 3.01 1.47 -13.32
CA LEU A 39 2.94 0.01 -13.38
C LEU A 39 2.58 -0.48 -14.79
N GLN A 40 1.55 0.11 -15.41
CA GLN A 40 1.09 -0.26 -16.76
C GLN A 40 2.19 -0.06 -17.81
N GLU A 41 2.90 1.07 -17.74
CA GLU A 41 4.00 1.40 -18.65
C GLU A 41 5.33 0.73 -18.27
N ARG A 42 5.37 -0.06 -17.19
CA ARG A 42 6.58 -0.74 -16.68
C ARG A 42 7.74 0.24 -16.45
N VAL A 43 7.43 1.40 -15.87
CA VAL A 43 8.44 2.40 -15.50
C VAL A 43 9.36 1.79 -14.43
N GLY A 44 10.67 1.89 -14.65
CA GLY A 44 11.65 1.20 -13.80
C GLY A 44 11.71 1.69 -12.34
N PHE A 45 11.30 2.92 -12.04
CA PHE A 45 11.31 3.44 -10.68
C PHE A 45 10.26 4.53 -10.48
N ILE A 46 9.52 4.46 -9.36
CA ILE A 46 8.50 5.44 -8.98
C ILE A 46 8.71 5.83 -7.51
N LEU A 47 8.70 7.13 -7.21
CA LEU A 47 8.85 7.66 -5.86
C LEU A 47 7.54 8.29 -5.37
N LEU A 48 6.99 7.76 -4.28
CA LEU A 48 5.86 8.36 -3.56
C LEU A 48 6.36 9.16 -2.35
N ALA A 49 6.39 10.48 -2.46
CA ALA A 49 6.82 11.39 -1.39
C ALA A 49 5.64 12.09 -0.70
N GLY A 50 5.83 12.49 0.56
CA GLY A 50 4.83 13.20 1.37
C GLY A 50 5.23 13.24 2.84
N GLU A 51 4.57 14.09 3.63
CA GLU A 51 4.85 14.27 5.06
C GLU A 51 4.50 13.05 5.92
N VAL A 52 4.99 13.01 7.16
CA VAL A 52 4.59 11.96 8.12
C VAL A 52 3.07 12.03 8.33
N GLY A 53 2.40 10.88 8.26
CA GLY A 53 0.94 10.81 8.38
C GLY A 53 0.18 11.12 7.08
N SER A 54 0.85 11.45 5.96
CA SER A 54 0.19 11.77 4.69
C SER A 54 -0.42 10.58 3.93
N GLY A 55 -0.55 9.40 4.57
CA GLY A 55 -1.19 8.23 3.96
C GLY A 55 -0.37 7.44 2.93
N LYS A 56 0.95 7.68 2.78
CA LYS A 56 1.82 6.96 1.80
C LYS A 56 1.67 5.43 1.88
N THR A 57 1.84 4.86 3.07
CA THR A 57 1.71 3.41 3.28
C THR A 57 0.30 2.92 2.99
N THR A 58 -0.71 3.73 3.30
CA THR A 58 -2.12 3.40 3.00
C THR A 58 -2.37 3.34 1.50
N ILE A 59 -1.84 4.30 0.73
CA ILE A 59 -1.93 4.32 -0.74
C ILE A 59 -1.23 3.10 -1.35
N ILE A 60 -0.02 2.76 -0.90
CA ILE A 60 0.69 1.57 -1.40
C ILE A 60 -0.07 0.29 -1.09
N ARG A 61 -0.66 0.16 0.11
CA ARG A 61 -1.50 -1.00 0.46
C ARG A 61 -2.74 -1.09 -0.41
N ASP A 62 -3.38 0.03 -0.71
CA ASP A 62 -4.55 0.08 -1.60
C ASP A 62 -4.16 -0.33 -3.03
N LEU A 63 -3.04 0.19 -3.54
CA LEU A 63 -2.50 -0.21 -4.84
C LEU A 63 -2.26 -1.73 -4.91
N ILE A 64 -1.57 -2.29 -3.92
CA ILE A 64 -1.27 -3.73 -3.84
C ILE A 64 -2.53 -4.58 -3.82
N LYS A 65 -3.57 -4.16 -3.09
CA LYS A 65 -4.85 -4.87 -3.03
C LYS A 65 -5.59 -4.91 -4.37
N ASN A 66 -5.32 -3.96 -5.25
CA ASN A 66 -5.95 -3.82 -6.55
C ASN A 66 -4.99 -4.16 -7.71
N LEU A 67 -3.87 -4.85 -7.44
CA LEU A 67 -3.00 -5.38 -8.48
C LEU A 67 -3.70 -6.52 -9.22
N ASP A 68 -3.42 -6.64 -10.51
CA ASP A 68 -3.90 -7.74 -11.34
C ASP A 68 -3.31 -9.08 -10.88
N GLU A 69 -4.08 -10.17 -11.07
CA GLU A 69 -3.71 -11.51 -10.59
C GLU A 69 -2.45 -12.09 -11.27
N ASP A 70 -2.03 -11.54 -12.41
CA ASP A 70 -0.82 -11.93 -13.14
C ASP A 70 0.45 -11.25 -12.61
N ILE A 71 0.33 -10.35 -11.64
CA ILE A 71 1.46 -9.65 -11.02
C ILE A 71 1.93 -10.42 -9.79
N ILE A 72 3.18 -10.92 -9.84
CA ILE A 72 3.87 -11.46 -8.67
C ILE A 72 4.57 -10.30 -7.95
N LEU A 73 4.28 -10.14 -6.66
CA LEU A 73 4.75 -9.03 -5.83
C LEU A 73 5.75 -9.50 -4.77
N SER A 74 6.88 -8.81 -4.66
CA SER A 74 7.75 -8.82 -3.48
C SER A 74 7.65 -7.47 -2.76
N GLN A 75 7.62 -7.48 -1.42
CA GLN A 75 7.50 -6.26 -0.60
C GLN A 75 8.59 -6.18 0.46
N VAL A 76 9.56 -5.28 0.24
CA VAL A 76 10.61 -4.97 1.22
C VAL A 76 10.19 -3.79 2.10
N ILE A 77 9.87 -4.04 3.37
CA ILE A 77 9.47 -2.98 4.34
C ILE A 77 10.67 -2.39 5.06
N ASN A 78 11.71 -3.20 5.30
CA ASN A 78 12.92 -2.77 6.00
C ASN A 78 14.11 -2.74 5.03
N THR A 79 14.64 -1.55 4.77
CA THR A 79 15.78 -1.33 3.88
C THR A 79 17.07 -0.99 4.63
N SER A 80 17.15 -1.26 5.94
CA SER A 80 18.36 -1.01 6.74
C SER A 80 19.50 -2.01 6.48
N GLY A 81 19.27 -3.04 5.67
CA GLY A 81 20.27 -4.03 5.29
C GLY A 81 21.16 -3.61 4.12
N THR A 82 22.16 -4.43 3.84
CA THR A 82 23.01 -4.31 2.65
C THR A 82 22.22 -4.62 1.37
N ALA A 83 22.75 -4.21 0.21
CA ALA A 83 22.13 -4.54 -1.08
C ALA A 83 21.93 -6.06 -1.27
N THR A 84 22.86 -6.88 -0.78
CA THR A 84 22.77 -8.34 -0.83
C THR A 84 21.65 -8.88 0.05
N GLU A 85 21.46 -8.33 1.24
CA GLU A 85 20.37 -8.72 2.15
C GLU A 85 19.01 -8.34 1.56
N ILE A 86 18.88 -7.16 0.95
CA ILE A 86 17.66 -6.76 0.25
C ILE A 86 17.37 -7.70 -0.92
N LEU A 87 18.39 -8.06 -1.71
CA LEU A 87 18.22 -9.00 -2.82
C LEU A 87 17.81 -10.39 -2.33
N ALA A 88 18.36 -10.86 -1.21
CA ALA A 88 17.96 -12.12 -0.59
C ALA A 88 16.50 -12.09 -0.16
N MET A 89 16.03 -11.02 0.50
CA MET A 89 14.61 -10.87 0.86
C MET A 89 13.69 -10.92 -0.38
N ILE A 90 14.08 -10.29 -1.48
CA ILE A 90 13.31 -10.31 -2.73
C ILE A 90 13.27 -11.73 -3.31
N ASN A 91 14.38 -12.45 -3.31
CA ASN A 91 14.44 -13.82 -3.82
C ASN A 91 13.61 -14.79 -2.96
N ASP A 92 13.65 -14.63 -1.63
CA ASP A 92 12.84 -15.41 -0.69
C ASP A 92 11.34 -15.18 -0.93
N ASP A 93 10.91 -13.93 -1.13
CA ASP A 93 9.52 -13.58 -1.49
C ASP A 93 9.06 -14.28 -2.78
N PHE A 94 9.96 -14.46 -3.75
CA PHE A 94 9.68 -15.16 -5.01
C PHE A 94 9.89 -16.69 -4.93
N GLY A 95 10.34 -17.22 -3.78
CA GLY A 95 10.60 -18.66 -3.60
C GLY A 95 11.79 -19.19 -4.41
N LEU A 96 12.78 -18.34 -4.68
CA LEU A 96 13.98 -18.67 -5.47
C LEU A 96 15.15 -19.20 -4.62
N VAL A 97 15.04 -19.17 -3.29
CA VAL A 97 16.05 -19.62 -2.30
C VAL A 97 15.38 -20.34 -1.14
#